data_AF-A0A8I0J940-F1
#
_entry.id   AF-A0A8I0J940-F1
#
_cell.length_a   1.000
_cell.length_b   1.000
_cell.length_c   1.000
_cell.angle_alpha   90.00
_cell.angle_beta   90.00
_cell.angle_gamma   90.00
#
_symmetry.space_group_name_H-M   'P 1'
#
loop_
_entity.id
_entity.type
_entity.pdbx_description
1 polymer ?
#
loop_
_entity_poly.entity_id
_entity_poly.type
_entity_poly.pdbx_seq_one_letter_code
_entity_poly.pdbx_strand_id
1 'polypeptide(L)'
;MRKLTTPIVGLGLLVALAGCNSTDMLTPQVDVGAGTFRSPPVTQSDLDAMSAETAVAPVQREPVSQTTAYSPQPAPSNTPTAYASGDATYTDPAGTFEAQASRLAAGSAPVQNTIQNQPPPVQQTPVQQTAAAAEEIQNEPSVASLPKASAAASGTIRFLPIIGAPVQAVTPLSKQLGAEARAHGLTIKGSGDASSEHILKGYFSTLKDGDKTTVVYVWDVLDGSGNRLHRIQGQDSVPGGGADLWSGVPAATMQGIATKTINAYLEWRQSQAG
;
A
#
# COMPACT_ATOMS: atom_id res chain seq x y z
N MET A 1 -2.81 -42.81 -58.36
CA MET A 1 -2.98 -42.56 -56.91
C MET A 1 -3.95 -41.40 -56.74
N ARG A 2 -5.22 -41.69 -56.47
CA ARG A 2 -6.27 -40.70 -56.16
C ARG A 2 -6.85 -41.09 -54.80
N LYS A 3 -6.71 -40.20 -53.81
CA LYS A 3 -7.14 -40.47 -52.44
C LYS A 3 -8.64 -40.16 -52.30
N LEU A 4 -9.35 -41.15 -51.78
CA LEU A 4 -10.76 -41.12 -51.35
C LEU A 4 -10.97 -40.02 -50.31
N THR A 5 -12.04 -39.24 -50.47
CA THR A 5 -12.50 -38.28 -49.46
C THR A 5 -14.00 -38.48 -49.24
N THR A 6 -14.38 -39.04 -48.09
CA THR A 6 -15.69 -38.93 -47.38
C THR A 6 -15.59 -39.80 -46.12
N PRO A 7 -16.45 -39.70 -45.07
CA PRO A 7 -17.61 -38.81 -44.88
C PRO A 7 -17.70 -38.23 -43.43
N ILE A 8 -18.76 -37.48 -43.12
CA ILE A 8 -19.67 -37.69 -41.96
C ILE A 8 -20.77 -36.61 -42.02
N VAL A 9 -21.98 -37.05 -42.34
CA VAL A 9 -23.23 -36.33 -42.15
C VAL A 9 -23.70 -36.64 -40.73
N GLY A 10 -23.67 -35.64 -39.85
CA GLY A 10 -24.15 -35.74 -38.48
C GLY A 10 -25.47 -35.00 -38.32
N LEU A 11 -26.57 -35.75 -38.29
CA LEU A 11 -27.90 -35.30 -37.88
C LEU A 11 -27.89 -35.16 -36.34
N GLY A 12 -27.99 -33.94 -35.82
CA GLY A 12 -27.94 -33.63 -34.39
C GLY A 12 -29.18 -32.88 -33.91
N LEU A 13 -30.07 -33.60 -33.25
CA LEU A 13 -31.27 -33.19 -32.53
C LEU A 13 -30.93 -32.21 -31.38
N LEU A 14 -31.56 -31.01 -31.32
CA LEU A 14 -31.49 -30.13 -30.13
C LEU A 14 -32.87 -29.59 -29.71
N VAL A 15 -33.42 -30.32 -28.73
CA VAL A 15 -34.22 -29.96 -27.55
C VAL A 15 -34.66 -28.48 -27.40
N ALA A 16 -35.98 -28.28 -27.31
CA ALA A 16 -36.59 -27.06 -26.79
C ALA A 16 -36.46 -26.98 -25.26
N LEU A 17 -35.70 -26.01 -24.76
CA LEU A 17 -35.64 -25.67 -23.34
C LEU A 17 -36.71 -24.60 -23.03
N ALA A 18 -37.80 -25.05 -22.39
CA ALA A 18 -38.71 -24.18 -21.67
C ALA A 18 -38.03 -23.69 -20.39
N GLY A 19 -37.61 -22.43 -20.36
CA GLY A 19 -37.16 -21.76 -19.14
C GLY A 19 -38.35 -21.22 -18.36
N CYS A 20 -38.69 -21.88 -17.24
CA CYS A 20 -39.40 -21.25 -16.14
C CYS A 20 -38.43 -20.27 -15.46
N ASN A 21 -38.71 -18.96 -15.50
CA ASN A 21 -38.02 -17.99 -14.66
C ASN A 21 -38.98 -17.59 -13.54
N SER A 22 -38.84 -18.27 -12.40
CA SER A 22 -39.65 -18.05 -11.20
C SER A 22 -39.09 -16.89 -10.39
N THR A 23 -39.95 -15.88 -10.22
CA THR A 23 -40.29 -15.25 -8.93
C THR A 23 -39.13 -14.72 -8.08
N ASP A 24 -38.83 -13.45 -8.32
CA ASP A 24 -38.97 -12.34 -7.37
C ASP A 24 -39.29 -12.67 -5.89
N MET A 25 -38.83 -11.79 -5.01
CA MET A 25 -39.35 -11.58 -3.65
C MET A 25 -38.70 -12.44 -2.54
N LEU A 26 -37.61 -11.91 -1.96
CA LEU A 26 -37.47 -11.66 -0.52
C LEU A 26 -36.12 -10.98 -0.19
N THR A 27 -35.93 -9.74 -0.64
CA THR A 27 -35.01 -8.82 0.06
C THR A 27 -35.88 -7.87 0.89
N PRO A 28 -35.87 -7.96 2.23
CA PRO A 28 -36.52 -6.94 3.04
C PRO A 28 -35.80 -5.62 2.77
N GLN A 29 -36.55 -4.62 2.33
CA GLN A 29 -36.11 -3.23 2.30
C GLN A 29 -35.82 -2.82 3.75
N VAL A 30 -34.55 -2.74 4.11
CA VAL A 30 -34.15 -2.06 5.34
C VAL A 30 -34.30 -0.56 5.09
N ASP A 31 -35.15 0.07 5.89
CA ASP A 31 -35.33 1.51 5.96
C ASP A 31 -34.00 2.15 6.42
N VAL A 32 -33.17 2.52 5.45
CA VAL A 32 -32.01 3.38 5.70
C VAL A 32 -32.54 4.79 5.86
N GLY A 33 -32.72 5.20 7.12
CA GLY A 33 -33.28 6.48 7.53
C GLY A 33 -32.94 7.59 6.54
N ALA A 34 -33.96 8.09 5.86
CA ALA A 34 -33.89 9.23 4.97
C ALA A 34 -33.53 10.47 5.81
N GLY A 35 -32.24 10.65 6.06
CA GLY A 35 -31.69 11.83 6.72
C GLY A 35 -32.01 13.05 5.88
N THR A 36 -32.99 13.83 6.30
CA THR A 36 -33.38 15.11 5.68
C THR A 36 -32.40 16.25 6.05
N PHE A 37 -31.18 15.90 6.47
CA PHE A 37 -30.15 16.88 6.80
C PHE A 37 -29.59 17.48 5.51
N ARG A 38 -30.15 18.63 5.12
CA ARG A 38 -29.46 19.59 4.25
C ARG A 38 -28.42 20.31 5.10
N SER A 39 -27.16 19.94 4.96
CA SER A 39 -26.07 20.75 5.49
C SER A 39 -26.09 22.15 4.85
N PRO A 40 -25.95 23.23 5.62
CA PRO A 40 -25.80 24.57 5.05
C PRO A 40 -24.52 24.65 4.20
N PRO A 41 -24.47 25.54 3.20
CA PRO A 41 -23.26 25.74 2.41
C PRO A 41 -22.12 26.22 3.32
N VAL A 42 -20.92 25.74 3.06
CA VAL A 42 -19.68 26.15 3.74
C VAL A 42 -19.53 27.67 3.63
N THR A 43 -19.34 28.34 4.76
CA THR A 43 -19.12 29.80 4.80
C THR A 43 -17.62 30.11 4.82
N GLN A 44 -17.23 31.32 4.41
CA GLN A 44 -15.82 31.75 4.44
C GLN A 44 -15.18 31.60 5.84
N SER A 45 -15.95 31.81 6.90
CA SER A 45 -15.47 31.65 8.27
C SER A 45 -15.13 30.20 8.63
N ASP A 46 -15.81 29.22 8.02
CA ASP A 46 -15.53 27.79 8.21
C ASP A 46 -14.23 27.38 7.49
N LEU A 47 -13.99 27.96 6.31
CA LEU A 47 -12.76 27.75 5.54
C LEU A 47 -11.53 28.37 6.22
N ASP A 48 -11.70 29.53 6.87
CA ASP A 48 -10.65 30.21 7.64
C ASP A 48 -10.29 29.42 8.92
N ALA A 49 -11.29 28.83 9.58
CA ALA A 49 -11.08 27.97 10.74
C ALA A 49 -10.29 26.70 10.40
N MET A 50 -10.56 26.06 9.26
CA MET A 50 -9.82 24.86 8.85
C MET A 50 -8.38 25.15 8.38
N SER A 51 -8.12 26.35 7.85
CA SER A 51 -6.77 26.73 7.40
C SER A 51 -5.85 27.13 8.55
N ALA A 52 -6.40 27.48 9.72
CA ALA A 52 -5.62 27.69 10.95
C ALA A 52 -5.17 26.36 11.62
N GLU A 53 -5.75 25.22 11.26
CA GLU A 53 -5.54 23.95 11.97
C GLU A 53 -4.49 23.02 11.30
N THR A 54 -3.91 23.40 10.16
CA THR A 54 -2.88 22.59 9.48
C THR A 54 -1.47 23.13 9.71
N ALA A 55 -0.88 22.77 10.85
CA ALA A 55 0.58 22.72 11.02
C ALA A 55 0.96 21.38 11.68
N VAL A 56 1.35 20.43 10.83
CA VAL A 56 1.78 19.07 11.18
C VAL A 56 3.04 19.12 12.05
N ALA A 57 2.96 18.60 13.28
CA ALA A 57 4.12 18.43 14.16
C ALA A 57 5.02 17.24 13.71
N PRO A 58 6.35 17.37 13.74
CA PRO A 58 7.26 16.24 13.56
C PRO A 58 7.35 15.37 14.82
N VAL A 59 7.36 14.05 14.62
CA VAL A 59 7.59 13.03 15.66
C VAL A 59 9.04 13.08 16.13
N GLN A 60 9.29 13.48 17.38
CA GLN A 60 10.63 13.46 17.97
C GLN A 60 10.77 12.27 18.93
N ARG A 61 11.73 11.37 18.61
CA ARG A 61 12.08 10.19 19.41
C ARG A 61 13.14 10.59 20.42
N GLU A 62 12.85 10.47 21.72
CA GLU A 62 13.86 10.60 22.78
C GLU A 62 14.34 9.21 23.26
N PRO A 63 15.64 9.04 23.56
CA PRO A 63 16.18 7.78 24.09
C PRO A 63 15.99 7.66 25.61
N VAL A 64 15.47 6.52 26.07
CA VAL A 64 15.30 6.19 27.50
C VAL A 64 16.61 5.60 28.04
N SER A 65 17.26 6.27 28.98
CA SER A 65 18.33 5.69 29.80
C SER A 65 17.76 4.96 31.02
N GLN A 66 18.21 3.72 31.21
CA GLN A 66 17.86 2.81 32.31
C GLN A 66 18.49 3.27 33.62
N THR A 67 17.88 2.98 34.77
CA THR A 67 18.45 2.21 35.91
C THR A 67 17.46 2.19 37.10
N THR A 68 17.03 1.00 37.54
CA THR A 68 17.09 0.50 38.94
C THR A 68 16.20 -0.75 39.10
N ALA A 69 16.79 -1.78 39.69
CA ALA A 69 16.23 -3.11 39.95
C ALA A 69 15.33 -3.15 41.21
N TYR A 70 14.33 -4.05 41.25
CA TYR A 70 14.13 -5.03 42.33
C TYR A 70 12.95 -6.01 42.08
N SER A 71 13.27 -7.32 42.11
CA SER A 71 12.55 -8.53 42.58
C SER A 71 11.14 -8.96 42.10
N PRO A 72 10.92 -10.28 41.86
CA PRO A 72 9.62 -10.87 41.49
C PRO A 72 8.79 -11.32 42.72
N GLN A 73 7.48 -11.06 42.72
CA GLN A 73 6.53 -11.59 43.71
C GLN A 73 5.22 -12.10 43.03
N PRO A 74 4.58 -13.19 43.51
CA PRO A 74 3.71 -14.04 42.69
C PRO A 74 2.26 -13.57 42.61
N ALA A 75 1.58 -14.09 41.57
CA ALA A 75 0.19 -13.82 41.26
C ALA A 75 -0.80 -14.44 42.27
N PRO A 76 -1.89 -13.74 42.60
CA PRO A 76 -3.12 -14.38 43.05
C PRO A 76 -4.21 -14.35 41.97
N SER A 77 -5.02 -15.40 42.01
CA SER A 77 -6.15 -15.74 41.17
C SER A 77 -7.44 -14.98 41.56
N ASN A 78 -8.27 -14.75 40.54
CA ASN A 78 -9.74 -14.62 40.53
C ASN A 78 -10.44 -13.77 41.61
N THR A 79 -10.87 -12.55 41.26
CA THR A 79 -12.07 -11.86 41.81
C THR A 79 -12.64 -10.86 40.78
N PRO A 80 -13.95 -10.52 40.84
CA PRO A 80 -14.64 -9.74 39.80
C PRO A 80 -14.26 -8.26 39.84
N THR A 81 -14.17 -7.64 38.66
CA THR A 81 -13.86 -6.24 38.43
C THR A 81 -14.89 -5.32 39.13
N ALA A 82 -14.45 -4.66 40.21
CA ALA A 82 -15.13 -3.51 40.78
C ALA A 82 -14.60 -2.24 40.11
N TYR A 83 -15.48 -1.39 39.60
CA TYR A 83 -15.12 -0.09 39.04
C TYR A 83 -14.51 0.78 40.15
N ALA A 84 -13.21 1.07 40.03
CA ALA A 84 -12.48 1.90 40.98
C ALA A 84 -12.93 3.36 40.86
N SER A 85 -13.27 3.94 41.99
CA SER A 85 -13.50 5.38 42.18
C SER A 85 -12.19 6.12 41.94
N GLY A 86 -12.20 7.17 41.11
CA GLY A 86 -11.01 7.91 40.71
C GLY A 86 -10.26 8.52 41.90
N ASP A 87 -8.95 8.28 41.93
CA ASP A 87 -8.03 8.93 42.87
C ASP A 87 -7.86 10.40 42.48
N ALA A 88 -8.11 11.32 43.41
CA ALA A 88 -8.05 12.77 43.18
C ALA A 88 -6.63 13.31 42.96
N THR A 89 -5.61 12.45 42.99
CA THR A 89 -4.20 12.82 42.82
C THR A 89 -3.60 12.25 41.53
N TYR A 90 -4.35 11.47 40.76
CA TYR A 90 -3.89 10.92 39.49
C TYR A 90 -3.84 12.02 38.42
N THR A 91 -2.62 12.45 38.10
CA THR A 91 -2.37 13.34 36.96
C THR A 91 -2.12 12.47 35.74
N ASP A 92 -3.07 12.48 34.81
CA ASP A 92 -3.05 11.63 33.62
C ASP A 92 -1.94 12.06 32.63
N PRO A 93 -1.22 11.11 32.00
CA PRO A 93 -0.13 11.42 31.07
C PRO A 93 -0.63 12.15 29.81
N ALA A 94 0.18 13.09 29.32
CA ALA A 94 -0.16 13.87 28.13
C ALA A 94 -0.37 12.95 26.90
N GLY A 95 -1.60 12.89 26.40
CA GLY A 95 -1.95 12.19 25.16
C GLY A 95 -3.20 11.32 25.22
N THR A 96 -3.78 11.09 26.41
CA THR A 96 -5.06 10.36 26.51
C THR A 96 -6.23 11.22 26.05
N PHE A 97 -7.32 10.57 25.65
CA PHE A 97 -8.54 11.24 25.19
C PHE A 97 -9.19 12.11 26.28
N GLU A 98 -9.16 11.65 27.52
CA GLU A 98 -9.73 12.37 28.68
C GLU A 98 -8.93 13.64 29.03
N ALA A 99 -7.59 13.59 28.92
CA ALA A 99 -6.72 14.75 29.14
C ALA A 99 -6.88 15.81 28.03
N GLN A 100 -7.21 15.39 26.81
CA GLN A 100 -7.56 16.29 25.72
C GLN A 100 -8.90 16.96 26.02
N ALA A 101 -9.94 16.19 26.38
CA ALA A 101 -11.27 16.71 26.70
C ALA A 101 -11.26 17.76 27.84
N SER A 102 -10.47 17.52 28.89
CA SER A 102 -10.38 18.42 30.04
C SER A 102 -9.71 19.76 29.72
N ARG A 103 -8.75 19.78 28.78
CA ARG A 103 -8.05 21.01 28.35
C ARG A 103 -8.90 21.86 27.40
N LEU A 104 -9.72 21.22 26.57
CA LEU A 104 -10.73 21.93 25.77
C LEU A 104 -11.79 22.57 26.66
N ALA A 105 -12.23 21.89 27.73
CA ALA A 105 -13.18 22.44 28.69
C ALA A 105 -12.61 23.63 29.50
N ALA A 106 -11.30 23.68 29.73
CA ALA A 106 -10.62 24.73 30.48
C ALA A 106 -10.16 25.94 29.61
N GLY A 107 -10.40 25.94 28.30
CA GLY A 107 -10.16 27.09 27.42
C GLY A 107 -8.72 27.61 27.35
N SER A 108 -7.73 26.80 27.73
CA SER A 108 -6.33 27.24 27.84
C SER A 108 -5.54 26.96 26.55
N ALA A 109 -5.02 28.01 25.91
CA ALA A 109 -4.13 27.90 24.75
C ALA A 109 -2.71 27.47 25.16
N PRO A 110 -1.96 26.73 24.31
CA PRO A 110 -0.62 26.29 24.66
C PRO A 110 0.37 27.46 24.73
N VAL A 111 1.18 27.46 25.79
CA VAL A 111 2.29 28.39 26.04
C VAL A 111 3.38 28.24 24.98
N GLN A 112 3.68 29.32 24.26
CA GLN A 112 4.71 29.39 23.24
C GLN A 112 6.05 29.81 23.86
N ASN A 113 6.96 28.85 24.01
CA ASN A 113 8.28 29.11 24.56
C ASN A 113 9.20 29.71 23.49
N THR A 114 9.76 30.90 23.74
CA THR A 114 10.61 31.62 22.79
C THR A 114 12.07 31.18 22.99
N ILE A 115 12.70 30.55 22.00
CA ILE A 115 14.11 30.14 22.07
C ILE A 115 14.99 31.19 21.39
N GLN A 116 15.92 31.76 22.17
CA GLN A 116 17.00 32.64 21.73
C GLN A 116 18.03 31.85 20.89
N ASN A 117 18.34 32.37 19.69
CA ASN A 117 19.42 31.90 18.84
C ASN A 117 20.80 32.17 19.47
N GLN A 118 21.61 31.13 19.65
CA GLN A 118 23.05 31.28 19.87
C GLN A 118 23.83 30.37 18.90
N PRO A 119 24.70 30.92 18.03
CA PRO A 119 25.51 30.14 17.08
C PRO A 119 26.81 29.58 17.72
N PRO A 120 27.32 28.41 17.26
CA PRO A 120 28.55 27.81 17.77
C PRO A 120 29.83 28.50 17.26
N PRO A 121 30.96 28.40 17.98
CA PRO A 121 32.19 29.14 17.67
C PRO A 121 32.99 28.53 16.51
N VAL A 122 33.49 29.42 15.66
CA VAL A 122 34.44 29.15 14.57
C VAL A 122 35.86 28.97 15.12
N GLN A 123 36.52 27.87 14.77
CA GLN A 123 37.98 27.72 14.95
C GLN A 123 38.67 27.99 13.61
N GLN A 124 39.59 28.95 13.64
CA GLN A 124 40.33 29.49 12.51
C GLN A 124 41.68 28.76 12.39
N THR A 125 42.02 28.30 11.19
CA THR A 125 43.39 27.89 10.82
C THR A 125 43.89 28.78 9.69
N PRO A 126 45.18 29.17 9.65
CA PRO A 126 45.66 30.24 8.79
C PRO A 126 45.80 29.80 7.33
N VAL A 127 45.37 30.68 6.42
CA VAL A 127 45.67 30.60 4.98
C VAL A 127 47.08 31.13 4.73
N GLN A 128 47.94 30.30 4.13
CA GLN A 128 49.22 30.74 3.59
C GLN A 128 49.15 30.64 2.06
N GLN A 129 49.06 31.80 1.40
CA GLN A 129 49.19 31.94 -0.05
C GLN A 129 50.66 31.83 -0.46
N THR A 130 50.94 31.03 -1.47
CA THR A 130 52.03 31.28 -2.42
C THR A 130 51.53 30.85 -3.80
N ALA A 131 51.61 31.77 -4.75
CA ALA A 131 51.22 31.62 -6.14
C ALA A 131 52.45 31.31 -7.02
N ALA A 132 52.15 30.83 -8.24
CA ALA A 132 53.02 30.44 -9.36
C ALA A 132 53.46 28.96 -9.33
N ALA A 133 53.40 28.19 -10.41
CA ALA A 133 53.23 28.49 -11.83
C ALA A 133 52.50 27.32 -12.53
N ALA A 134 51.95 27.62 -13.70
CA ALA A 134 51.30 26.68 -14.59
C ALA A 134 52.23 25.57 -15.06
N GLU A 135 51.74 24.33 -15.05
CA GLU A 135 52.12 23.35 -16.06
C GLU A 135 50.93 22.44 -16.37
N GLU A 136 50.72 22.30 -17.66
CA GLU A 136 49.62 21.67 -18.36
C GLU A 136 49.76 20.15 -18.25
N ILE A 137 48.85 19.47 -17.55
CA ILE A 137 48.67 18.02 -17.75
C ILE A 137 47.18 17.76 -17.93
N GLN A 138 46.87 17.47 -19.19
CA GLN A 138 45.60 17.02 -19.71
C GLN A 138 45.23 15.69 -19.05
N ASN A 139 44.51 15.76 -17.93
CA ASN A 139 43.86 14.60 -17.31
C ASN A 139 42.37 14.72 -17.59
N GLU A 140 41.91 14.00 -18.62
CA GLU A 140 40.50 13.71 -18.83
C GLU A 140 39.92 13.12 -17.52
N PRO A 141 38.84 13.70 -16.94
CA PRO A 141 38.04 12.92 -16.03
C PRO A 141 37.33 11.87 -16.89
N SER A 142 37.86 10.65 -16.87
CA SER A 142 37.09 9.46 -17.20
C SER A 142 35.86 9.49 -16.29
N VAL A 143 34.74 9.99 -16.83
CA VAL A 143 33.44 9.81 -16.23
C VAL A 143 33.23 8.31 -16.19
N ALA A 144 33.36 7.74 -14.99
CA ALA A 144 32.95 6.39 -14.74
C ALA A 144 31.53 6.25 -15.28
N SER A 145 31.39 5.45 -16.33
CA SER A 145 30.11 5.11 -16.92
C SER A 145 29.25 4.55 -15.80
N LEU A 146 28.34 5.37 -15.28
CA LEU A 146 27.19 4.88 -14.54
C LEU A 146 26.60 3.74 -15.38
N PRO A 147 26.30 2.57 -14.80
CA PRO A 147 25.57 1.55 -15.54
C PRO A 147 24.35 2.25 -16.11
N LYS A 148 24.17 2.13 -17.43
CA LYS A 148 23.01 2.65 -18.16
C LYS A 148 21.79 2.35 -17.31
N ALA A 149 21.23 3.35 -16.64
CA ALA A 149 19.89 3.23 -16.11
C ALA A 149 19.07 2.84 -17.33
N SER A 150 18.58 1.60 -17.35
CA SER A 150 17.67 1.12 -18.38
C SER A 150 16.71 2.25 -18.65
N ALA A 151 16.65 2.70 -19.91
CA ALA A 151 15.82 3.83 -20.33
C ALA A 151 14.52 3.77 -19.53
N ALA A 152 14.39 4.72 -18.59
CA ALA A 152 13.43 4.61 -17.49
C ALA A 152 12.09 4.19 -18.09
N ALA A 153 11.50 3.13 -17.56
CA ALA A 153 10.27 2.56 -18.09
C ALA A 153 9.15 3.59 -17.94
N SER A 154 9.08 4.49 -18.90
CA SER A 154 8.16 5.61 -18.97
C SER A 154 6.83 5.00 -19.38
N GLY A 155 5.76 5.30 -18.67
CA GLY A 155 4.45 4.76 -18.99
C GLY A 155 3.45 4.95 -17.89
N THR A 156 2.18 4.75 -18.23
CA THR A 156 1.07 4.87 -17.28
C THR A 156 0.43 3.51 -17.04
N ILE A 157 0.20 3.18 -15.78
CA ILE A 157 -0.36 1.90 -15.38
C ILE A 157 -1.54 2.10 -14.45
N ARG A 158 -2.60 1.30 -14.60
CA ARG A 158 -3.68 1.20 -13.62
C ARG A 158 -3.74 -0.23 -13.08
N PHE A 159 -3.94 -0.36 -11.78
CA PHE A 159 -4.29 -1.63 -11.14
C PHE A 159 -5.80 -1.69 -10.88
N LEU A 160 -6.44 -2.78 -11.34
CA LEU A 160 -7.81 -3.10 -10.99
C LEU A 160 -7.88 -3.86 -9.65
N PRO A 161 -9.06 -3.90 -9.00
CA PRO A 161 -9.27 -4.72 -7.81
C PRO A 161 -8.84 -6.17 -8.03
N ILE A 162 -8.19 -6.73 -7.01
CA ILE A 162 -7.70 -8.12 -7.04
C ILE A 162 -8.84 -9.08 -6.72
N ILE A 163 -8.93 -10.16 -7.49
CA ILE A 163 -9.96 -11.18 -7.36
C ILE A 163 -9.38 -12.44 -6.71
N GLY A 164 -10.10 -13.03 -5.76
CA GLY A 164 -9.77 -14.34 -5.17
C GLY A 164 -8.81 -14.32 -3.98
N ALA A 165 -8.29 -13.15 -3.59
CA ALA A 165 -7.51 -12.96 -2.36
C ALA A 165 -8.26 -12.07 -1.36
N PRO A 166 -8.20 -12.36 -0.04
CA PRO A 166 -8.80 -11.53 0.98
C PRO A 166 -8.02 -10.22 1.17
N VAL A 167 -8.68 -9.20 1.72
CA VAL A 167 -8.09 -7.87 1.95
C VAL A 167 -6.79 -7.90 2.75
N GLN A 168 -6.63 -8.86 3.67
CA GLN A 168 -5.43 -9.04 4.48
C GLN A 168 -4.21 -9.40 3.63
N ALA A 169 -4.39 -10.19 2.56
CA ALA A 169 -3.33 -10.55 1.62
C ALA A 169 -3.15 -9.48 0.52
N VAL A 170 -4.24 -8.85 0.10
CA VAL A 170 -4.24 -7.81 -0.96
C VAL A 170 -3.56 -6.53 -0.47
N THR A 171 -3.75 -6.12 0.77
CA THR A 171 -3.19 -4.86 1.30
C THR A 171 -1.66 -4.76 1.15
N PRO A 172 -0.85 -5.73 1.61
CA PRO A 172 0.60 -5.69 1.41
C PRO A 172 1.00 -5.82 -0.07
N LEU A 173 0.29 -6.64 -0.86
CA LEU A 173 0.50 -6.76 -2.31
C LEU A 173 0.32 -5.40 -3.02
N SER A 174 -0.82 -4.73 -2.82
CA SER A 174 -1.15 -3.47 -3.49
C SER A 174 -0.19 -2.35 -3.11
N LYS A 175 0.20 -2.27 -1.83
CA LYS A 175 1.21 -1.31 -1.38
C LYS A 175 2.54 -1.53 -2.11
N GLN A 176 2.98 -2.78 -2.20
CA GLN A 176 4.24 -3.11 -2.85
C GLN A 176 4.19 -2.92 -4.37
N LEU A 177 3.10 -3.30 -5.04
CA LEU A 177 2.90 -3.01 -6.47
C LEU A 177 3.04 -1.51 -6.75
N GLY A 178 2.43 -0.68 -5.90
CA GLY A 178 2.53 0.76 -6.03
C GLY A 178 3.94 1.30 -5.78
N ALA A 179 4.67 0.74 -4.81
CA ALA A 179 6.04 1.14 -4.53
C ALA A 179 6.98 0.77 -5.68
N GLU A 180 6.95 -0.49 -6.12
CA GLU A 180 7.76 -1.01 -7.22
C GLU A 180 7.48 -0.29 -8.53
N ALA A 181 6.20 -0.10 -8.89
CA ALA A 181 5.86 0.63 -10.12
C ALA A 181 6.45 2.05 -10.15
N ARG A 182 6.33 2.79 -9.04
CA ARG A 182 6.91 4.15 -8.94
C ARG A 182 8.44 4.13 -8.92
N ALA A 183 9.04 3.16 -8.24
CA ALA A 183 10.50 2.99 -8.21
C ALA A 183 11.08 2.76 -9.62
N HIS A 184 10.30 2.14 -10.51
CA HIS A 184 10.65 1.91 -11.91
C HIS A 184 10.18 3.01 -12.88
N GLY A 185 9.67 4.15 -12.38
CA GLY A 185 9.29 5.30 -13.21
C GLY A 185 7.89 5.21 -13.84
N LEU A 186 7.07 4.24 -13.45
CA LEU A 186 5.69 4.15 -13.91
C LEU A 186 4.80 5.16 -13.17
N THR A 187 3.96 5.85 -13.92
CA THR A 187 2.91 6.71 -13.36
C THR A 187 1.65 5.89 -13.12
N ILE A 188 1.20 5.83 -11.87
CA ILE A 188 0.00 5.06 -11.51
C ILE A 188 -1.23 5.95 -11.68
N LYS A 189 -2.17 5.52 -12.53
CA LYS A 189 -3.49 6.14 -12.67
C LYS A 189 -4.47 5.56 -11.65
N GLY A 190 -5.43 6.38 -11.23
CA GLY A 190 -6.47 5.95 -10.29
C GLY A 190 -7.32 4.82 -10.88
N SER A 191 -7.85 3.95 -10.02
CA SER A 191 -8.63 2.78 -10.44
C SER A 191 -9.93 3.11 -11.18
N GLY A 192 -10.30 4.39 -11.34
CA GLY A 192 -11.42 4.93 -12.13
C GLY A 192 -11.02 5.63 -13.45
N ASP A 193 -9.73 5.90 -13.68
CA ASP A 193 -9.22 6.66 -14.84
C ASP A 193 -8.80 5.77 -16.03
N ALA A 194 -9.59 5.79 -17.12
CA ALA A 194 -9.38 5.00 -18.34
C ALA A 194 -8.19 5.43 -19.22
N SER A 195 -7.48 6.49 -18.88
CA SER A 195 -6.37 7.03 -19.67
C SER A 195 -5.00 6.40 -19.39
N SER A 196 -4.95 5.22 -18.79
CA SER A 196 -3.71 4.46 -18.59
C SER A 196 -3.35 3.63 -19.83
N GLU A 197 -2.08 3.66 -20.22
CA GLU A 197 -1.50 2.87 -21.32
C GLU A 197 -1.78 1.38 -21.13
N HIS A 198 -1.49 0.86 -19.93
CA HIS A 198 -1.77 -0.52 -19.57
C HIS A 198 -2.60 -0.64 -18.29
N ILE A 199 -3.43 -1.67 -18.26
CA ILE A 199 -4.29 -2.01 -17.11
C ILE A 199 -3.92 -3.41 -16.64
N LEU A 200 -3.62 -3.57 -15.36
CA LEU A 200 -3.33 -4.87 -14.74
C LEU A 200 -4.53 -5.35 -13.93
N LYS A 201 -4.99 -6.57 -14.24
CA LYS A 201 -6.08 -7.26 -13.55
C LYS A 201 -5.58 -8.56 -12.95
N GLY A 202 -5.61 -8.66 -11.62
CA GLY A 202 -5.03 -9.76 -10.86
C GLY A 202 -6.05 -10.78 -10.36
N TYR A 203 -5.72 -12.06 -10.52
CA TYR A 203 -6.47 -13.21 -10.05
C TYR A 203 -5.56 -14.08 -9.19
N PHE A 204 -6.03 -14.41 -7.99
CA PHE A 204 -5.25 -15.12 -6.99
C PHE A 204 -6.04 -16.29 -6.43
N SER A 205 -5.35 -17.37 -6.12
CA SER A 205 -5.90 -18.50 -5.37
C SER A 205 -4.81 -19.09 -4.47
N THR A 206 -5.26 -19.84 -3.47
CA THR A 206 -4.39 -20.66 -2.65
C THR A 206 -4.77 -22.11 -2.80
N LEU A 207 -3.78 -22.98 -2.82
CA LEU A 207 -3.96 -24.42 -2.78
C LEU A 207 -3.04 -25.04 -1.74
N LYS A 208 -3.49 -26.14 -1.13
CA LYS A 208 -2.66 -26.95 -0.25
C LYS A 208 -1.83 -27.90 -1.11
N ASP A 209 -0.52 -27.91 -0.90
CA ASP A 209 0.44 -28.78 -1.56
C ASP A 209 1.29 -29.47 -0.47
N GLY A 210 0.83 -30.66 -0.03
CA GLY A 210 1.39 -31.35 1.13
C GLY A 210 1.31 -30.49 2.40
N ASP A 211 2.47 -30.22 3.00
CA ASP A 211 2.63 -29.34 4.18
C ASP A 211 2.94 -27.88 3.80
N LYS A 212 2.64 -27.49 2.56
CA LYS A 212 2.81 -26.14 2.03
C LYS A 212 1.47 -25.54 1.59
N THR A 213 1.41 -24.22 1.66
CA THR A 213 0.36 -23.42 1.04
C THR A 213 0.98 -22.71 -0.16
N THR A 214 0.43 -22.97 -1.34
CA THR A 214 0.89 -22.37 -2.59
C THR A 214 -0.10 -21.30 -3.02
N VAL A 215 0.37 -20.06 -3.14
CA VAL A 215 -0.35 -18.95 -3.75
C VAL A 215 -0.11 -19.02 -5.25
N VAL A 216 -1.16 -19.18 -6.04
CA VAL A 216 -1.12 -19.10 -7.50
C VAL A 216 -1.67 -17.74 -7.91
N TYR A 217 -0.98 -17.06 -8.82
CA TYR A 217 -1.40 -15.75 -9.30
C TYR A 217 -1.32 -15.66 -10.82
N VAL A 218 -2.31 -14.97 -11.39
CA VAL A 218 -2.39 -14.65 -12.81
C VAL A 218 -2.77 -13.19 -12.94
N TRP A 219 -2.03 -12.47 -13.78
CA TRP A 219 -2.30 -11.09 -14.16
C TRP A 219 -2.56 -11.02 -15.65
N ASP A 220 -3.68 -10.43 -16.02
CA ASP A 220 -3.90 -9.99 -17.40
C ASP A 220 -3.41 -8.55 -17.53
N VAL A 221 -2.55 -8.31 -18.54
CA VAL A 221 -2.15 -6.97 -18.97
C VAL A 221 -3.05 -6.59 -20.15
N LEU A 222 -3.81 -5.52 -19.98
CA LEU A 222 -4.79 -5.05 -20.94
C LEU A 222 -4.39 -3.69 -21.51
N ASP A 223 -4.85 -3.38 -22.72
CA ASP A 223 -4.83 -2.02 -23.25
C ASP A 223 -5.93 -1.14 -22.62
N GLY A 224 -5.95 0.15 -22.97
CA GLY A 224 -6.99 1.09 -22.54
C GLY A 224 -8.42 0.74 -22.99
N SER A 225 -8.58 -0.15 -23.99
CA SER A 225 -9.87 -0.66 -24.46
C SER A 225 -10.30 -1.95 -23.74
N GLY A 226 -9.43 -2.51 -22.88
CA GLY A 226 -9.68 -3.75 -22.15
C GLY A 226 -9.30 -5.02 -22.90
N ASN A 227 -8.67 -4.92 -24.09
CA ASN A 227 -8.17 -6.10 -24.79
C ASN A 227 -6.92 -6.64 -24.09
N ARG A 228 -6.83 -7.95 -23.93
CA ARG A 228 -5.65 -8.57 -23.31
C ARG A 228 -4.47 -8.59 -24.28
N LEU A 229 -3.41 -7.91 -23.89
CA LEU A 229 -2.13 -7.87 -24.60
C LEU A 229 -1.20 -8.99 -24.12
N HIS A 230 -1.18 -9.25 -22.82
CA HIS A 230 -0.24 -10.20 -22.22
C HIS A 230 -0.80 -10.85 -20.95
N ARG A 231 -0.17 -11.94 -20.53
CA ARG A 231 -0.48 -12.64 -19.29
C ARG A 231 0.79 -12.96 -18.52
N ILE A 232 0.85 -12.50 -17.28
CA ILE A 232 1.89 -12.82 -16.32
C ILE A 232 1.30 -13.83 -15.35
N GLN A 233 2.04 -14.88 -15.02
CA GLN A 233 1.56 -15.91 -14.11
C GLN A 233 2.71 -16.48 -13.30
N GLY A 234 2.40 -16.96 -12.10
CA GLY A 234 3.39 -17.60 -11.26
C GLY A 234 2.77 -18.19 -10.00
N GLN A 235 3.63 -18.72 -9.16
CA GLN A 235 3.24 -19.29 -7.88
C GLN A 235 4.34 -19.07 -6.85
N ASP A 236 3.96 -18.91 -5.59
CA ASP A 236 4.86 -18.88 -4.44
C ASP A 236 4.33 -19.78 -3.33
N SER A 237 5.21 -20.57 -2.73
CA SER A 237 4.85 -21.52 -1.68
C SER A 237 5.44 -21.11 -0.34
N VAL A 238 4.66 -21.28 0.72
CA VAL A 238 5.08 -21.09 2.11
C VAL A 238 4.84 -22.35 2.91
N PRO A 239 5.66 -22.65 3.93
CA PRO A 239 5.38 -23.73 4.87
C PRO A 239 4.02 -23.52 5.55
N GLY A 240 3.30 -24.61 5.84
CA GLY A 240 1.98 -24.61 6.46
C GLY A 240 0.89 -25.15 5.54
N GLY A 241 -0.31 -25.35 6.06
CA GLY A 241 -1.40 -25.97 5.27
C GLY A 241 -2.66 -26.18 6.10
N GLY A 242 -3.02 -25.14 6.86
CA GLY A 242 -4.21 -25.13 7.72
C GLY A 242 -5.52 -25.15 6.93
N ALA A 243 -6.64 -25.17 7.64
CA ALA A 243 -7.97 -25.13 7.01
C ALA A 243 -8.21 -23.83 6.24
N ASP A 244 -7.79 -22.69 6.79
CA ASP A 244 -7.75 -21.42 6.08
C ASP A 244 -6.35 -21.18 5.51
N LEU A 245 -6.20 -21.43 4.21
CA LEU A 245 -4.93 -21.29 3.52
C LEU A 245 -4.42 -19.85 3.50
N TRP A 246 -5.31 -18.86 3.40
CA TRP A 246 -4.90 -17.45 3.36
C TRP A 246 -4.29 -16.96 4.67
N SER A 247 -4.76 -17.46 5.81
CA SER A 247 -4.15 -17.13 7.12
C SER A 247 -2.69 -17.52 7.24
N GLY A 248 -2.24 -18.54 6.48
CA GLY A 248 -0.86 -19.01 6.48
C GLY A 248 0.07 -18.22 5.57
N VAL A 249 -0.44 -17.31 4.73
CA VAL A 249 0.37 -16.54 3.76
C VAL A 249 0.92 -15.27 4.44
N PRO A 250 2.25 -15.17 4.64
CA PRO A 250 2.86 -13.97 5.21
C PRO A 250 2.76 -12.78 4.26
N ALA A 251 2.72 -11.57 4.82
CA ALA A 251 2.76 -10.33 4.03
C ALA A 251 3.99 -10.25 3.11
N ALA A 252 5.14 -10.76 3.56
CA ALA A 252 6.38 -10.81 2.77
C ALA A 252 6.23 -11.62 1.48
N THR A 253 5.45 -12.70 1.49
CA THR A 253 5.18 -13.49 0.26
C THR A 253 4.38 -12.66 -0.74
N MET A 254 3.34 -11.97 -0.28
CA MET A 254 2.54 -11.09 -1.14
C MET A 254 3.36 -9.91 -1.68
N GLN A 255 4.26 -9.35 -0.88
CA GLN A 255 5.21 -8.33 -1.34
C GLN A 255 6.15 -8.90 -2.41
N GLY A 256 6.70 -10.11 -2.20
CA GLY A 256 7.55 -10.78 -3.18
C GLY A 256 6.83 -11.03 -4.52
N ILE A 257 5.55 -11.44 -4.48
CA ILE A 257 4.72 -11.60 -5.67
C ILE A 257 4.54 -10.26 -6.41
N ALA A 258 4.34 -9.16 -5.67
CA ALA A 258 4.22 -7.84 -6.27
C ALA A 258 5.50 -7.42 -7.02
N THR A 259 6.67 -7.60 -6.40
CA THR A 259 7.97 -7.33 -7.03
C THR A 259 8.16 -8.20 -8.29
N LYS A 260 7.89 -9.51 -8.21
CA LYS A 260 7.94 -10.41 -9.37
C LYS A 260 7.01 -9.97 -10.50
N THR A 261 5.81 -9.50 -10.16
CA THR A 261 4.81 -9.05 -11.12
C THR A 261 5.29 -7.81 -11.89
N ILE A 262 5.84 -6.80 -11.19
CA ILE A 262 6.35 -5.60 -11.85
C ILE A 262 7.55 -5.92 -12.73
N ASN A 263 8.48 -6.75 -12.26
CA ASN A 263 9.63 -7.17 -13.06
C ASN A 263 9.18 -7.86 -14.37
N ALA A 264 8.29 -8.86 -14.28
CA ALA A 264 7.76 -9.55 -15.46
C ALA A 264 7.02 -8.59 -16.42
N TYR A 265 6.27 -7.63 -15.88
CA TYR A 265 5.61 -6.60 -16.69
C TYR A 265 6.63 -5.72 -17.43
N LEU A 266 7.69 -5.28 -16.77
CA LEU A 266 8.73 -4.45 -17.36
C LEU A 266 9.55 -5.20 -18.41
N GLU A 267 9.84 -6.48 -18.19
CA GLU A 267 10.47 -7.37 -19.16
C GLU A 267 9.62 -7.50 -20.42
N TRP A 268 8.31 -7.77 -20.25
CA TRP A 268 7.38 -7.82 -21.37
C TRP A 268 7.34 -6.49 -22.12
N ARG A 269 7.22 -5.35 -21.43
CA ARG A 269 7.19 -4.03 -22.09
C ARG A 269 8.44 -3.76 -22.92
N GLN A 270 9.62 -4.11 -22.42
CA GLN A 270 10.87 -3.97 -23.16
C GLN A 270 10.89 -4.86 -24.40
N SER A 271 10.29 -6.05 -24.33
CA SER A 271 10.18 -6.95 -25.50
C SER A 271 9.28 -6.41 -26.61
N GLN A 272 8.35 -5.49 -26.30
CA GLN A 272 7.43 -4.87 -27.27
C GLN A 272 7.99 -3.59 -27.91
N ALA A 273 9.05 -3.01 -27.34
CA ALA A 273 9.62 -1.74 -27.79
C ALA A 273 10.74 -1.88 -28.84
N GLY A 274 11.13 -3.10 -29.19
CA GLY A 274 12.11 -3.42 -30.23
C GLY A 274 11.45 -4.10 -31.42
#